data_AF-A0A3G3IM47-F1
#
_entry.id   AF-A0A3G3IM47-F1
#
_cell.length_a   1.000
_cell.length_b   1.000
_cell.length_c   1.000
_cell.angle_alpha   90.00
_cell.angle_beta   90.00
_cell.angle_gamma   90.00
#
_symmetry.space_group_name_H-M   'P 1'
#
loop_
_entity.id
_entity.type
_entity.pdbx_description
1 polymer ?
#
loop_
_entity_poly.entity_id
_entity_poly.type
_entity_poly.pdbx_seq_one_letter_code
_entity_poly.pdbx_strand_id
1 'polypeptide(L)'
;MKNFIKIIMTLLVFVMLSNKALSDAVADVSVHATNARQAANRAHAEAVKDVPSLATVNAEYKLAKESAALAKESAKTVETDKRDEANVLVEEANEAVADAKKDFNATYEKTGIQGYWKYPSISGLSYTSSVFNYEGETDKGKYYCQKRENIAFSLGIIRVLTLTCRETAPTITLIQEKQVQ
;
A
#
# COMPACT_ATOMS: atom_id res chain seq x y z
N MET A 1 17.65 35.25 46.96
CA MET A 1 17.33 33.81 47.15
C MET A 1 15.94 33.41 46.62
N LYS A 2 14.83 34.08 46.98
CA LYS A 2 13.47 33.69 46.52
C LYS A 2 13.27 33.67 44.99
N ASN A 3 13.88 34.59 44.24
CA ASN A 3 13.75 34.63 42.77
C ASN A 3 14.55 33.52 42.06
N PHE A 4 15.67 33.07 42.65
CA PHE A 4 16.52 32.04 42.06
C PHE A 4 15.86 30.65 42.13
N ILE A 5 15.19 30.36 43.25
CA ILE A 5 14.41 29.12 43.44
C ILE A 5 13.22 29.08 42.46
N LYS A 6 12.56 30.22 42.23
CA LYS A 6 11.45 30.33 41.26
C LYS A 6 11.91 30.02 39.83
N ILE A 7 13.06 30.55 39.40
CA ILE A 7 13.62 30.29 38.06
C ILE A 7 13.97 28.81 37.88
N ILE A 8 14.61 28.19 38.88
CA ILE A 8 14.96 26.77 38.84
C ILE A 8 13.71 25.89 38.78
N MET A 9 12.67 26.19 39.57
CA MET A 9 11.40 25.45 39.52
C MET A 9 10.71 25.55 38.16
N THR A 10 10.66 26.75 37.56
CA THR A 10 10.07 26.94 36.23
C THR A 10 10.85 26.18 35.15
N LEU A 11 12.18 26.16 35.24
CA LEU A 11 13.03 25.41 34.31
C LEU A 11 12.82 23.90 34.43
N LEU A 12 12.72 23.38 35.66
CA LEU A 12 12.44 21.97 35.94
C LEU A 12 11.06 21.54 35.43
N VAL A 13 10.03 22.36 35.64
CA VAL A 13 8.68 22.10 35.12
C VAL A 13 8.69 22.10 33.59
N PHE A 14 9.42 23.02 32.95
CA PHE A 14 9.55 23.07 31.50
C PHE A 14 10.26 21.81 30.96
N VAL A 15 11.39 21.41 31.55
CA VAL A 15 12.12 20.19 31.18
C VAL A 15 11.26 18.94 31.36
N MET A 16 10.49 18.84 32.44
CA MET A 16 9.58 17.70 32.65
C MET A 16 8.42 17.67 31.65
N LEU A 17 7.83 18.83 31.31
CA LEU A 17 6.77 18.93 30.30
C LEU A 17 7.30 18.60 28.91
N SER A 18 8.49 19.08 28.56
CA SER A 18 9.18 18.73 27.32
C SER A 18 9.45 17.23 27.24
N ASN A 19 9.99 16.61 28.28
CA ASN A 19 10.25 15.16 28.31
C ASN A 19 8.98 14.30 28.22
N LYS A 20 7.82 14.80 28.70
CA LYS A 20 6.55 14.10 28.59
C LYS A 20 6.00 14.15 27.15
N ALA A 21 5.93 15.35 26.56
CA ALA A 21 5.54 15.50 25.14
C ALA A 21 6.51 14.75 24.20
N LEU A 22 7.80 14.67 24.56
CA LEU A 22 8.85 13.91 23.87
C LEU A 22 8.65 12.38 23.94
N SER A 23 8.14 11.88 25.06
CA SER A 23 7.77 10.47 25.22
C SER A 23 6.52 10.13 24.43
N ASP A 24 5.60 11.09 24.29
CA ASP A 24 4.31 10.90 23.63
C ASP A 24 4.45 10.78 22.11
N ALA A 25 5.38 11.52 21.48
CA ALA A 25 5.57 11.48 20.02
C ALA A 25 6.17 10.14 19.51
N VAL A 26 7.18 9.60 20.19
CA VAL A 26 7.74 8.28 19.84
C VAL A 26 6.74 7.16 20.14
N ALA A 27 5.98 7.27 21.23
CA ALA A 27 4.90 6.35 21.52
C ALA A 27 3.82 6.36 20.42
N ASP A 28 3.48 7.52 19.86
CA ASP A 28 2.53 7.64 18.76
C ASP A 28 3.03 6.98 17.47
N VAL A 29 4.31 7.20 17.10
CA VAL A 29 4.96 6.48 15.99
C VAL A 29 4.89 4.97 16.21
N SER A 30 5.19 4.50 17.42
CA SER A 30 5.17 3.08 17.79
C SER A 30 3.77 2.46 17.69
N VAL A 31 2.74 3.19 18.12
CA VAL A 31 1.33 2.75 17.98
C VAL A 31 0.96 2.61 16.51
N HIS A 32 1.30 3.60 15.68
CA HIS A 32 1.00 3.55 14.25
C HIS A 32 1.77 2.45 13.51
N ALA A 33 3.06 2.25 13.84
CA ALA A 33 3.86 1.15 13.31
C ALA A 33 3.30 -0.23 13.71
N THR A 34 2.88 -0.38 14.97
CA THR A 34 2.22 -1.60 15.47
C THR A 34 0.92 -1.86 14.74
N ASN A 35 0.10 -0.83 14.50
CA ASN A 35 -1.15 -0.96 13.75
C ASN A 35 -0.90 -1.39 12.31
N ALA A 36 0.13 -0.85 11.65
CA ALA A 36 0.52 -1.27 10.31
C ALA A 36 0.89 -2.76 10.27
N ARG A 37 1.72 -3.21 11.21
CA ARG A 37 2.10 -4.62 11.35
C ARG A 37 0.92 -5.53 11.64
N GLN A 38 0.02 -5.13 12.54
CA GLN A 38 -1.17 -5.92 12.85
C GLN A 38 -2.11 -6.04 11.64
N ALA A 39 -2.29 -4.96 10.87
CA ALA A 39 -3.05 -5.00 9.63
C ALA A 39 -2.40 -5.92 8.59
N ALA A 40 -1.08 -5.85 8.42
CA ALA A 40 -0.34 -6.78 7.55
C ALA A 40 -0.52 -8.25 7.98
N ASN A 41 -0.43 -8.55 9.28
CA ASN A 41 -0.67 -9.89 9.80
C ASN A 41 -2.11 -10.38 9.55
N ARG A 42 -3.11 -9.49 9.64
CA ARG A 42 -4.52 -9.83 9.31
C ARG A 42 -4.72 -10.04 7.81
N ALA A 43 -4.08 -9.23 6.97
CA ALA A 43 -4.05 -9.43 5.52
C ALA A 43 -3.46 -10.80 5.18
N HIS A 44 -2.32 -11.15 5.80
CA HIS A 44 -1.67 -12.45 5.62
C HIS A 44 -2.56 -13.61 6.06
N ALA A 45 -3.12 -13.55 7.26
CA ALA A 45 -3.99 -14.57 7.80
C ALA A 45 -5.24 -14.82 6.92
N GLU A 46 -5.75 -13.79 6.25
CA GLU A 46 -6.82 -13.93 5.26
C GLU A 46 -6.31 -14.53 3.94
N ALA A 47 -5.17 -14.06 3.43
CA ALA A 47 -4.61 -14.48 2.15
C ALA A 47 -4.24 -15.97 2.09
N VAL A 48 -3.78 -16.54 3.21
CA VAL A 48 -3.40 -17.96 3.31
C VAL A 48 -4.58 -18.92 3.48
N LYS A 49 -5.81 -18.43 3.58
CA LYS A 49 -7.01 -19.28 3.60
C LYS A 49 -7.17 -20.02 2.28
N ASP A 50 -7.86 -21.16 2.33
CA ASP A 50 -8.20 -21.94 1.15
C ASP A 50 -8.96 -21.08 0.12
N VAL A 51 -9.99 -20.37 0.59
CA VAL A 51 -10.79 -19.42 -0.16
C VAL A 51 -10.64 -18.01 0.46
N PRO A 52 -9.65 -17.21 0.02
CA PRO A 52 -9.40 -15.90 0.59
C PRO A 52 -10.41 -14.85 0.08
N SER A 53 -10.76 -13.90 0.93
CA SER A 53 -11.54 -12.72 0.54
C SER A 53 -10.63 -11.60 0.07
N LEU A 54 -10.59 -11.34 -1.24
CA LEU A 54 -9.84 -10.22 -1.82
C LEU A 54 -10.23 -8.87 -1.21
N ALA A 55 -11.51 -8.65 -0.93
CA ALA A 55 -11.98 -7.41 -0.32
C ALA A 55 -11.40 -7.20 1.08
N THR A 56 -11.31 -8.27 1.87
CA THR A 56 -10.73 -8.22 3.23
C THR A 56 -9.23 -7.98 3.17
N VAL A 57 -8.50 -8.72 2.32
CA VAL A 57 -7.04 -8.50 2.15
C VAL A 57 -6.76 -7.07 1.69
N ASN A 58 -7.53 -6.54 0.73
CA ASN A 58 -7.38 -5.16 0.27
C ASN A 58 -7.69 -4.12 1.36
N ALA A 59 -8.70 -4.35 2.19
CA ALA A 59 -9.04 -3.45 3.30
C ALA A 59 -7.89 -3.38 4.32
N GLU A 60 -7.33 -4.53 4.70
CA GLU A 60 -6.19 -4.59 5.62
C GLU A 60 -4.91 -4.02 5.00
N TYR A 61 -4.67 -4.23 3.70
CA TYR A 61 -3.58 -3.56 2.98
C TYR A 61 -3.70 -2.03 3.02
N LYS A 62 -4.90 -1.50 2.78
CA LYS A 62 -5.16 -0.04 2.89
C LYS A 62 -4.94 0.47 4.30
N LEU A 63 -5.42 -0.26 5.31
CA LEU A 63 -5.21 0.11 6.71
C LEU A 63 -3.73 0.10 7.10
N ALA A 64 -2.96 -0.88 6.62
CA ALA A 64 -1.51 -0.91 6.83
C ALA A 64 -0.84 0.33 6.22
N LYS A 65 -1.23 0.70 4.99
CA LYS A 65 -0.72 1.88 4.28
C LYS A 65 -1.06 3.19 5.00
N GLU A 66 -2.30 3.33 5.47
CA GLU A 66 -2.75 4.49 6.24
C GLU A 66 -2.00 4.59 7.57
N SER A 67 -1.81 3.48 8.28
CA SER A 67 -1.08 3.44 9.55
C SER A 67 0.40 3.77 9.37
N ALA A 68 1.06 3.26 8.33
CA ALA A 68 2.45 3.61 8.03
C ALA A 68 2.61 5.10 7.64
N ALA A 69 1.64 5.67 6.93
CA ALA A 69 1.62 7.10 6.65
C ALA A 69 1.51 7.93 7.94
N LEU A 70 0.64 7.53 8.88
CA LEU A 70 0.54 8.18 10.19
C LEU A 70 1.83 8.05 11.00
N ALA A 71 2.47 6.88 11.04
CA ALA A 71 3.78 6.69 11.69
C ALA A 71 4.82 7.67 11.13
N LYS A 72 4.86 7.83 9.81
CA LYS A 72 5.77 8.78 9.13
C LYS A 72 5.45 10.23 9.47
N GLU A 73 4.18 10.60 9.56
CA GLU A 73 3.79 11.96 9.95
C GLU A 73 4.14 12.24 11.42
N SER A 74 3.86 11.32 12.34
CA SER A 74 4.22 11.46 13.75
C SER A 74 5.74 11.50 13.95
N ALA A 75 6.52 10.79 13.12
CA ALA A 75 7.98 10.85 13.19
C ALA A 75 8.56 12.24 12.83
N LYS A 76 7.80 13.12 12.14
CA LYS A 76 8.27 14.49 11.82
C LYS A 76 8.32 15.41 13.04
N THR A 77 7.57 15.10 14.09
CA THR A 77 7.50 15.90 15.32
C THR A 77 8.41 15.36 16.42
N VAL A 78 9.11 14.24 16.17
CA VAL A 78 10.10 13.66 17.09
C VAL A 78 11.37 14.51 17.08
N GLU A 79 11.87 14.83 18.29
CA GLU A 79 13.13 15.57 18.47
C GLU A 79 14.34 14.80 17.95
N THR A 80 15.44 15.53 17.76
CA THR A 80 16.64 15.01 17.08
C THR A 80 17.29 13.81 17.79
N ASP A 81 17.24 13.76 19.12
CA ASP A 81 17.88 12.73 19.94
C ASP A 81 17.16 11.37 19.92
N LYS A 82 15.88 11.34 19.50
CA LYS A 82 15.09 10.09 19.35
C LYS A 82 14.69 9.80 17.89
N ARG A 83 15.23 10.57 16.95
CA ARG A 83 14.86 10.48 15.54
C ARG A 83 15.20 9.13 14.93
N ASP A 84 16.32 8.53 15.35
CA ASP A 84 16.75 7.22 14.88
C ASP A 84 15.76 6.12 15.30
N GLU A 85 15.28 6.16 16.55
CA GLU A 85 14.25 5.22 17.03
C GLU A 85 12.94 5.37 16.23
N ALA A 86 12.50 6.60 15.99
CA ALA A 86 11.30 6.85 15.18
C ALA A 86 11.47 6.42 13.72
N ASN A 87 12.66 6.60 13.14
CA ASN A 87 12.96 6.19 11.77
C ASN A 87 12.91 4.66 11.62
N VAL A 88 13.43 3.91 12.60
CA VAL A 88 13.34 2.43 12.60
C VAL A 88 11.89 1.99 12.62
N LEU A 89 11.04 2.57 13.48
CA LEU A 89 9.61 2.24 13.52
C LEU A 89 8.88 2.58 12.21
N VAL A 90 9.26 3.67 11.54
CA VAL A 90 8.72 4.02 10.22
C VAL A 90 9.17 3.02 9.16
N GLU A 91 10.42 2.56 9.21
CA GLU A 91 10.93 1.51 8.32
C GLU A 91 10.15 0.20 8.51
N GLU A 92 9.99 -0.27 9.75
CA GLU A 92 9.19 -1.45 10.09
C GLU A 92 7.73 -1.32 9.58
N ALA A 93 7.13 -0.13 9.71
CA ALA A 93 5.79 0.11 9.19
C ALA A 93 5.73 0.02 7.65
N ASN A 94 6.76 0.50 6.95
CA ASN A 94 6.85 0.40 5.49
C ASN A 94 7.09 -1.04 5.02
N GLU A 95 7.88 -1.82 5.76
CA GLU A 95 8.05 -3.26 5.51
C GLU A 95 6.71 -4.00 5.64
N ALA A 96 5.93 -3.71 6.69
CA ALA A 96 4.59 -4.28 6.86
C ALA A 96 3.65 -3.93 5.69
N VAL A 97 3.75 -2.72 5.13
CA VAL A 97 2.98 -2.34 3.92
C VAL A 97 3.43 -3.14 2.70
N ALA A 98 4.73 -3.39 2.54
CA ALA A 98 5.26 -4.19 1.45
C ALA A 98 4.77 -5.65 1.53
N ASP A 99 4.77 -6.24 2.73
CA ASP A 99 4.24 -7.57 2.98
C ASP A 99 2.74 -7.65 2.69
N ALA A 100 1.95 -6.71 3.21
CA ALA A 100 0.51 -6.65 2.93
C ALA A 100 0.22 -6.45 1.43
N LYS A 101 1.03 -5.66 0.72
CA LYS A 101 0.91 -5.49 -0.74
C LYS A 101 1.19 -6.80 -1.48
N LYS A 102 2.19 -7.56 -1.05
CA LYS A 102 2.52 -8.87 -1.62
C LYS A 102 1.35 -9.85 -1.45
N ASP A 103 0.75 -9.91 -0.27
CA ASP A 103 -0.41 -10.76 0.01
C ASP A 103 -1.66 -10.31 -0.78
N PHE A 104 -1.88 -9.00 -0.92
CA PHE A 104 -2.92 -8.45 -1.78
C PHE A 104 -2.73 -8.86 -3.25
N ASN A 105 -1.53 -8.68 -3.80
CA ASN A 105 -1.23 -9.04 -5.19
C ASN A 105 -1.42 -10.55 -5.42
N ALA A 106 -0.89 -11.40 -4.53
CA ALA A 106 -1.06 -12.84 -4.62
C ALA A 106 -2.53 -13.26 -4.54
N THR A 107 -3.31 -12.64 -3.64
CA THR A 107 -4.75 -12.91 -3.50
C THR A 107 -5.53 -12.46 -4.73
N TYR A 108 -5.20 -11.28 -5.27
CA TYR A 108 -5.83 -10.75 -6.47
C TYR A 108 -5.63 -11.69 -7.66
N GLU A 109 -4.41 -12.19 -7.88
CA GLU A 109 -4.12 -13.15 -8.95
C GLU A 109 -4.75 -14.53 -8.70
N LYS A 110 -4.72 -15.01 -7.45
CA LYS A 110 -5.32 -16.31 -7.06
C LYS A 110 -6.84 -16.34 -7.27
N THR A 111 -7.51 -15.23 -7.00
CA THR A 111 -8.99 -15.11 -7.12
C THR A 111 -9.45 -14.53 -8.45
N GLY A 112 -8.53 -13.95 -9.22
CA GLY A 112 -8.82 -13.23 -10.44
C GLY A 112 -9.19 -14.13 -11.61
N ILE A 113 -10.01 -13.57 -12.50
CA ILE A 113 -10.32 -14.16 -13.79
C ILE A 113 -9.13 -13.90 -14.71
N GLN A 114 -8.53 -14.98 -15.20
CA GLN A 114 -7.40 -14.89 -16.12
C GLN A 114 -7.87 -14.54 -17.53
N GLY A 115 -7.24 -13.54 -18.14
CA GLY A 115 -7.42 -13.16 -19.54
C GLY A 115 -6.10 -13.19 -20.32
N TYR A 116 -6.19 -12.99 -21.64
CA TYR A 116 -5.03 -12.97 -22.53
C TYR A 116 -5.07 -11.83 -23.55
N TRP A 117 -3.96 -11.12 -23.66
CA TRP A 117 -3.60 -10.27 -24.79
C TRP A 117 -2.83 -11.11 -25.81
N LYS A 118 -3.49 -11.53 -26.89
CA LYS A 118 -2.95 -12.57 -27.78
C LYS A 118 -2.12 -12.00 -28.94
N TYR A 119 -2.56 -10.89 -29.53
CA TYR A 119 -1.88 -10.34 -30.71
C TYR A 119 -2.12 -8.83 -30.91
N PRO A 120 -1.08 -8.04 -31.25
CA PRO A 120 0.33 -8.41 -31.21
C PRO A 120 0.79 -8.64 -29.77
N SER A 121 1.85 -9.44 -29.55
CA SER A 121 2.50 -9.51 -28.24
C SER A 121 3.26 -8.20 -28.00
N ILE A 122 2.85 -7.44 -26.99
CA ILE A 122 3.45 -6.14 -26.68
C ILE A 122 4.30 -6.28 -25.42
N SER A 123 5.61 -6.08 -25.56
CA SER A 123 6.54 -6.08 -24.41
C SER A 123 6.32 -4.83 -23.55
N GLY A 124 6.42 -4.98 -22.22
CA GLY A 124 6.27 -3.88 -21.26
C GLY A 124 4.83 -3.36 -21.13
N LEU A 125 3.83 -4.14 -21.57
CA LEU A 125 2.43 -3.81 -21.40
C LEU A 125 2.04 -4.03 -19.93
N SER A 126 1.71 -2.94 -19.24
CA SER A 126 1.16 -2.96 -17.89
C SER A 126 -0.36 -2.79 -17.93
N TYR A 127 -1.02 -3.13 -16.84
CA TYR A 127 -2.45 -2.92 -16.68
C TYR A 127 -2.80 -2.53 -15.26
N THR A 128 -3.84 -1.69 -15.13
CA THR A 128 -4.40 -1.30 -13.84
C THR A 128 -5.87 -1.63 -13.76
N SER A 129 -6.32 -2.08 -12.59
CA SER A 129 -7.72 -2.41 -12.30
C SER A 129 -8.43 -1.26 -11.59
N SER A 130 -9.71 -1.05 -11.88
CA SER A 130 -10.44 0.12 -11.37
C SER A 130 -10.99 -0.01 -9.95
N VAL A 131 -11.29 -1.22 -9.47
CA VAL A 131 -11.96 -1.38 -8.15
C VAL A 131 -10.91 -1.53 -7.05
N PHE A 132 -9.93 -2.39 -7.28
CA PHE A 132 -8.89 -2.67 -6.30
C PHE A 132 -7.60 -1.86 -6.53
N ASN A 133 -7.50 -1.09 -7.62
CA ASN A 133 -6.27 -0.39 -8.03
C ASN A 133 -5.07 -1.35 -8.10
N TYR A 134 -5.31 -2.59 -8.54
CA TYR A 134 -4.22 -3.55 -8.76
C TYR A 134 -3.41 -3.09 -9.96
N GLU A 135 -2.10 -3.14 -9.83
CA GLU A 135 -1.14 -2.83 -10.89
C GLU A 135 -0.39 -4.12 -11.22
N GLY A 136 -0.47 -4.54 -12.48
CA GLY A 136 0.21 -5.73 -12.96
C GLY A 136 0.90 -5.49 -14.30
N GLU A 137 1.82 -6.39 -14.62
CA GLU A 137 2.42 -6.47 -15.95
C GLU A 137 1.94 -7.73 -16.65
N THR A 138 1.74 -7.66 -17.96
CA THR A 138 1.36 -8.85 -18.70
C THR A 138 2.56 -9.79 -18.85
N ASP A 139 2.39 -11.07 -18.52
CA ASP A 139 3.38 -12.12 -18.77
C ASP A 139 2.91 -13.00 -19.94
N LYS A 140 3.62 -12.94 -21.08
CA LYS A 140 3.20 -13.59 -22.33
C LYS A 140 1.74 -13.23 -22.71
N GLY A 141 1.36 -11.99 -22.43
CA GLY A 141 0.01 -11.45 -22.64
C GLY A 141 -1.03 -11.85 -21.58
N LYS A 142 -0.69 -12.71 -20.61
CA LYS A 142 -1.59 -13.07 -19.51
C LYS A 142 -1.83 -11.87 -18.59
N TYR A 143 -3.08 -11.67 -18.18
CA TYR A 143 -3.47 -10.66 -17.19
C TYR A 143 -4.59 -11.17 -16.29
N TYR A 144 -4.80 -10.53 -15.14
CA TYR A 144 -5.84 -10.89 -14.18
C TYR A 144 -6.82 -9.74 -13.94
N CYS A 145 -8.10 -10.06 -13.80
CA CYS A 145 -9.13 -9.08 -13.47
C CYS A 145 -10.19 -9.65 -12.54
N GLN A 146 -10.83 -8.78 -11.76
CA GLN A 146 -12.02 -9.15 -11.01
C GLN A 146 -13.28 -8.83 -11.82
N LYS A 147 -14.35 -9.57 -11.54
CA LYS A 147 -15.65 -9.36 -12.17
C LYS A 147 -16.11 -7.91 -12.00
N ARG A 148 -16.56 -7.31 -13.10
CA ARG A 148 -17.01 -5.91 -13.26
C ARG A 148 -15.93 -4.85 -13.08
N GLU A 149 -14.65 -5.21 -13.06
CA GLU A 149 -13.57 -4.22 -13.11
C GLU A 149 -13.34 -3.70 -14.52
N ASN A 150 -12.99 -2.41 -14.60
CA ASN A 150 -12.36 -1.88 -15.79
C ASN A 150 -10.85 -2.09 -15.68
N ILE A 151 -10.26 -2.62 -16.75
CA ILE A 151 -8.83 -2.84 -16.89
C ILE A 151 -8.31 -1.87 -17.94
N ALA A 152 -7.37 -1.01 -17.53
CA ALA A 152 -6.69 -0.08 -18.42
C ALA A 152 -5.28 -0.59 -18.71
N PHE A 153 -5.02 -0.97 -19.97
CA PHE A 153 -3.71 -1.37 -20.44
C PHE A 153 -2.90 -0.15 -20.88
N SER A 154 -1.62 -0.10 -20.51
CA SER A 154 -0.73 1.02 -20.78
C SER A 154 0.66 0.55 -21.21
N LEU A 155 1.31 1.34 -22.06
CA LEU A 155 2.73 1.24 -22.40
C LEU A 155 3.43 2.50 -21.92
N GLY A 156 4.16 2.38 -20.82
CA GLY A 156 4.65 3.56 -20.10
C GLY A 156 3.48 4.47 -19.72
N ILE A 157 3.48 5.70 -20.24
CA ILE A 157 2.43 6.70 -19.98
C ILE A 157 1.24 6.62 -20.94
N ILE A 158 1.34 5.83 -22.02
CA ILE A 158 0.31 5.80 -23.07
C ILE A 158 -0.72 4.72 -22.74
N ARG A 159 -1.98 5.12 -22.55
CA ARG A 159 -3.10 4.18 -22.43
C ARG A 159 -3.43 3.60 -23.81
N VAL A 160 -3.37 2.29 -23.92
CA VAL A 160 -3.59 1.54 -25.17
C VAL A 160 -5.06 1.13 -25.31
N LEU A 161 -5.63 0.55 -24.24
CA LEU A 161 -6.98 0.00 -24.27
C LEU A 161 -7.60 0.08 -22.87
N THR A 162 -8.92 0.25 -22.81
CA THR A 162 -9.70 0.00 -21.60
C THR A 162 -10.81 -0.95 -21.91
N LEU A 163 -10.98 -1.95 -21.05
CA LEU A 163 -12.01 -2.98 -21.18
C LEU A 163 -12.67 -3.26 -19.84
N THR A 164 -13.84 -3.89 -19.88
CA THR A 164 -14.52 -4.33 -18.67
C THR A 164 -14.45 -5.84 -18.56
N CYS A 165 -13.92 -6.33 -17.45
CA CYS A 165 -13.97 -7.73 -17.05
C CYS A 165 -15.40 -8.08 -16.66
N ARG A 166 -16.02 -9.06 -17.33
CA ARG A 166 -17.42 -9.46 -17.04
C ARG A 166 -17.42 -10.75 -16.21
N GLU A 167 -18.22 -11.73 -16.58
CA GLU A 167 -18.12 -13.10 -16.04
C GLU A 167 -16.85 -13.82 -16.53
N THR A 168 -16.30 -13.36 -17.66
CA THR A 168 -15.04 -13.82 -18.24
C THR A 168 -14.16 -12.63 -18.57
N ALA A 169 -12.84 -12.83 -18.54
CA ALA A 169 -11.88 -11.85 -19.01
C ALA A 169 -11.83 -11.89 -20.54
N PRO A 170 -11.91 -10.74 -21.23
CA PRO A 170 -11.86 -10.71 -22.68
C PRO A 170 -10.48 -11.13 -23.22
N THR A 171 -10.47 -11.97 -24.24
CA THR A 171 -9.26 -12.19 -25.05
C THR A 171 -9.11 -11.02 -26.02
N ILE A 172 -7.96 -10.35 -25.96
CA ILE A 172 -7.69 -9.16 -26.76
C ILE A 172 -6.85 -9.55 -27.97
N THR A 173 -7.34 -9.20 -29.15
CA THR A 173 -6.63 -9.31 -30.42
C THR A 173 -6.83 -7.99 -31.16
N LEU A 174 -5.76 -7.22 -31.33
CA LEU A 174 -5.76 -6.05 -32.20
C LEU A 174 -5.63 -6.55 -33.65
N ILE A 175 -6.74 -6.51 -34.38
CA ILE A 175 -6.74 -6.80 -35.82
C ILE A 175 -6.32 -5.52 -36.53
N GLN A 176 -5.29 -5.58 -37.36
CA GLN A 176 -4.98 -4.48 -38.28
C GLN A 176 -6.16 -4.29 -39.23
N GLU A 177 -6.74 -3.09 -39.23
CA GLU A 177 -7.69 -2.70 -40.27
C GLU A 177 -6.95 -2.82 -41.61
N LYS A 178 -7.46 -3.66 -42.52
CA LYS A 178 -6.96 -3.70 -43.90
C LYS A 178 -7.16 -2.31 -44.48
N GLN A 179 -6.06 -1.61 -44.74
CA GLN A 179 -6.08 -0.42 -45.59
C GLN A 179 -6.63 -0.87 -46.94
N VAL A 180 -7.88 -0.50 -47.24
CA VAL A 180 -8.44 -0.65 -48.58
C VAL A 180 -7.70 0.37 -49.44
N GLN A 181 -6.72 -0.10 -50.20
CA GLN A 181 -6.11 0.64 -51.30
C GLN A 181 -6.97 0.48 -52.56
#